data_AF-A0A2V9BC71-F1
#
_entry.id   AF-A0A2V9BC71-F1
#
_cell.length_a   1.000
_cell.length_b   1.000
_cell.length_c   1.000
_cell.angle_alpha   90.00
_cell.angle_beta   90.00
_cell.angle_gamma   90.00
#
_symmetry.space_group_name_H-M   'P 1'
#
loop_
_entity.id
_entity.type
_entity.pdbx_description
1 polymer ?
#
loop_
_entity_poly.entity_id
_entity_poly.type
_entity_poly.pdbx_seq_one_letter_code
_entity_poly.pdbx_strand_id
1 'polypeptide(L)'
;MKNPKPKPLARRERQIMDVLYKLERATVGQVLAALPDQLNYSTVRAQLRVLEEKGHLRHEEHGLRYVYFPAIPRDVARRSALRHLVETFFEGSVENVVAALLGGEVSQISSEELDRLARLIPKAGLSQKGAPPNSSNKGPKIDVKKKDLRKNERT
;
A
#
# COMPACT_ATOMS: atom_id res chain seq x y z
N MET A 1 -20.21 11.89 6.44
CA MET A 1 -19.55 12.63 5.34
C MET A 1 -19.01 11.62 4.35
N LYS A 2 -19.47 11.64 3.09
CA LYS A 2 -19.01 10.71 2.05
C LYS A 2 -17.57 11.10 1.70
N ASN A 3 -16.58 10.26 2.01
CA ASN A 3 -15.22 10.42 1.49
C ASN A 3 -15.26 10.15 -0.02
N PRO A 4 -15.10 11.15 -0.90
CA PRO A 4 -15.00 10.87 -2.32
C PRO A 4 -13.72 10.06 -2.55
N LYS A 5 -13.84 8.92 -3.24
CA LYS A 5 -12.66 8.18 -3.70
C LYS A 5 -11.81 9.16 -4.54
N PRO A 6 -10.50 9.30 -4.28
CA PRO A 6 -9.67 10.22 -5.05
C PRO A 6 -9.74 9.81 -6.52
N LYS A 7 -10.13 10.76 -7.38
CA LYS A 7 -10.16 10.53 -8.83
C LYS A 7 -8.73 10.15 -9.28
N PRO A 8 -8.58 9.18 -10.18
CA PRO A 8 -7.27 8.83 -10.70
C PRO A 8 -6.63 10.06 -11.32
N LEU A 9 -5.35 10.28 -11.00
CA LEU A 9 -4.58 11.41 -11.52
C LEU A 9 -4.61 11.41 -13.05
N ALA A 10 -4.65 12.58 -13.68
CA ALA A 10 -4.42 12.69 -15.11
C ALA A 10 -2.96 12.33 -15.44
N ARG A 11 -2.66 12.04 -16.71
CA ARG A 11 -1.28 11.72 -17.15
C ARG A 11 -0.28 12.79 -16.73
N ARG A 12 -0.64 14.07 -16.92
CA ARG A 12 0.24 15.20 -16.57
C ARG A 12 0.43 15.35 -15.06
N GLU A 13 -0.65 15.18 -14.30
CA GLU A 13 -0.62 15.19 -12.83
C GLU A 13 0.30 14.11 -12.27
N ARG A 14 0.28 12.89 -12.85
CA ARG A 14 1.23 11.82 -12.51
C ARG A 14 2.68 12.24 -12.75
N GLN A 15 2.99 12.81 -13.92
CA GLN A 15 4.35 13.25 -14.23
C GLN A 15 4.87 14.29 -13.23
N ILE A 16 4.03 15.24 -12.82
CA ILE A 16 4.39 16.24 -11.80
C ILE A 16 4.61 15.58 -10.44
N MET A 17 3.75 14.64 -10.05
CA MET A 17 3.94 13.86 -8.82
C MET A 17 5.24 13.04 -8.85
N ASP A 18 5.58 12.42 -9.98
CA ASP A 18 6.82 11.63 -10.13
C ASP A 18 8.06 12.52 -9.94
N VAL A 19 8.05 13.73 -10.53
CA VAL A 19 9.10 14.73 -10.32
C VAL A 19 9.21 15.11 -8.84
N LEU A 20 8.08 15.40 -8.18
CA LEU A 20 8.08 15.79 -6.76
C LEU A 20 8.45 14.65 -5.81
N TYR A 21 8.13 13.41 -6.15
CA TYR A 21 8.61 12.24 -5.40
C TYR A 21 10.11 11.98 -5.58
N LYS A 22 10.69 12.44 -6.69
CA LYS A 22 12.13 12.33 -6.95
C LYS A 22 12.93 13.46 -6.29
N LEU A 23 12.42 14.69 -6.37
CA LEU A 23 13.07 15.88 -5.83
C LEU A 23 12.76 16.11 -4.34
N GLU A 24 11.72 15.45 -3.83
CA GLU A 24 11.12 15.59 -2.49
C GLU A 24 10.52 16.97 -2.20
N ARG A 25 11.22 18.03 -2.59
CA ARG A 25 10.82 19.44 -2.47
C ARG A 25 11.26 20.19 -3.72
N ALA A 26 10.34 20.91 -4.38
CA ALA A 26 10.67 21.65 -5.59
C ALA A 26 9.82 22.92 -5.78
N THR A 27 10.44 23.95 -6.33
CA THR A 27 9.74 25.13 -6.85
C THR A 27 9.08 24.83 -8.19
N VAL A 28 8.14 25.69 -8.62
CA VAL A 28 7.51 25.59 -9.96
C VAL A 28 8.57 25.53 -11.08
N GLY A 29 9.64 26.33 -10.97
CA GLY A 29 10.72 26.35 -11.95
C GLY A 29 11.51 25.05 -12.01
N GLN A 30 11.79 24.44 -10.86
CA GLN A 30 12.46 23.14 -10.79
C GLN A 30 11.59 22.01 -11.34
N VAL A 31 10.28 22.04 -11.04
CA VAL A 31 9.33 21.08 -11.63
C VAL A 31 9.29 21.23 -13.14
N LEU A 32 9.19 22.47 -13.64
CA LEU A 32 9.17 22.76 -15.07
C LEU A 32 10.44 22.24 -15.77
N ALA A 33 11.61 22.47 -15.19
CA ALA A 33 12.90 22.03 -15.76
C ALA A 33 13.07 20.50 -15.79
N ALA A 34 12.38 19.77 -14.91
CA ALA A 34 12.46 18.31 -14.82
C ALA A 34 11.39 17.59 -15.66
N LEU A 35 10.42 18.30 -16.22
CA LEU A 35 9.40 17.70 -17.08
C LEU A 35 9.95 17.47 -18.49
N PRO A 36 9.60 16.34 -19.14
CA PRO A 36 10.12 15.99 -20.47
C PRO A 36 9.57 16.86 -21.60
N ASP A 37 8.43 17.53 -21.39
CA ASP A 37 7.80 18.40 -22.39
C ASP A 37 7.91 19.87 -21.96
N GLN A 38 8.06 20.77 -22.93
CA GLN A 38 8.01 22.20 -22.67
C GLN A 38 6.58 22.66 -22.37
N LEU A 39 6.27 22.81 -21.09
CA LEU A 39 5.11 23.55 -20.62
C LEU A 39 5.48 25.01 -20.33
N ASN A 40 4.49 25.90 -20.32
CA ASN A 40 4.69 27.22 -19.75
C ASN A 40 4.60 27.18 -18.21
N TYR A 41 5.25 28.14 -17.56
CA TYR A 41 5.31 28.25 -16.10
C TYR A 41 3.91 28.33 -15.45
N SER A 42 2.99 29.09 -16.05
CA SER A 42 1.64 29.27 -15.52
C SER A 42 0.83 27.97 -15.53
N THR A 43 1.02 27.11 -16.53
CA THR A 43 0.38 25.79 -16.60
C THR A 43 0.91 24.86 -15.52
N VAL A 44 2.23 24.80 -15.31
CA VAL A 44 2.82 24.00 -14.23
C VAL A 44 2.29 24.49 -12.87
N ARG A 45 2.25 25.81 -12.66
CA ARG A 45 1.69 26.41 -11.44
C ARG A 45 0.21 26.06 -11.23
N ALA A 46 -0.60 26.10 -12.29
CA ALA A 46 -2.01 25.72 -12.22
C ALA A 46 -2.18 24.24 -11.86
N GLN A 47 -1.40 23.34 -12.48
CA GLN A 47 -1.42 21.91 -12.18
C GLN A 47 -0.99 21.59 -10.75
N LEU A 48 0.03 22.30 -10.23
CA LEU A 48 0.46 22.16 -8.84
C LEU A 48 -0.66 22.58 -7.85
N ARG A 49 -1.39 23.66 -8.14
CA ARG A 49 -2.56 24.07 -7.36
C ARG A 49 -3.67 23.03 -7.38
N VAL A 50 -4.01 22.49 -8.57
CA VAL A 50 -5.01 21.43 -8.69
C VAL A 50 -4.62 20.19 -7.89
N LEU A 51 -3.34 19.80 -7.91
CA LEU A 51 -2.83 18.67 -7.11
C LEU A 51 -2.87 18.94 -5.61
N GLU A 52 -2.62 20.18 -5.19
CA GLU A 52 -2.75 20.62 -3.79
C GLU A 52 -4.22 20.65 -3.33
N GLU A 53 -5.14 21.17 -4.15
CA GLU A 53 -6.59 21.15 -3.89
C GLU A 53 -7.13 19.71 -3.77
N LYS A 54 -6.55 18.78 -4.54
CA LYS A 54 -6.83 17.34 -4.43
C LYS A 54 -6.19 16.68 -3.20
N GLY A 55 -5.36 17.40 -2.46
CA GLY A 55 -4.68 16.92 -1.25
C GLY A 55 -3.44 16.06 -1.52
N HIS A 56 -2.93 16.02 -2.75
CA HIS A 56 -1.72 15.26 -3.07
C HIS A 56 -0.43 15.99 -2.73
N LEU A 57 -0.47 17.32 -2.70
CA LEU A 57 0.67 18.19 -2.44
C LEU A 57 0.37 19.15 -1.29
N ARG A 58 1.45 19.71 -0.76
CA ARG A 58 1.44 20.92 0.06
C ARG A 58 2.51 21.87 -0.46
N HIS A 59 2.39 23.14 -0.13
CA HIS A 59 3.47 24.09 -0.31
C HIS A 59 3.86 24.77 1.01
N GLU A 60 5.09 25.29 1.02
CA GLU A 60 5.58 26.22 2.02
C GLU A 60 6.10 27.47 1.30
N GLU A 61 5.96 28.62 1.96
CA GLU A 61 6.51 29.88 1.48
C GLU A 61 7.98 29.98 1.90
N HIS A 62 8.86 30.20 0.92
CA HIS A 62 10.29 30.39 1.14
C HIS A 62 10.71 31.70 0.48
N GLY A 63 10.56 32.80 1.24
CA GLY A 63 10.71 34.16 0.73
C GLY A 63 9.66 34.47 -0.34
N LEU A 64 10.10 34.80 -1.56
CA LEU A 64 9.21 35.12 -2.68
C LEU A 64 8.80 33.90 -3.52
N ARG A 65 9.13 32.67 -3.07
CA ARG A 65 8.91 31.44 -3.85
C ARG A 65 8.09 30.44 -3.05
N TYR A 66 7.24 29.70 -3.75
CA TYR A 66 6.59 28.52 -3.20
C TYR A 66 7.41 27.26 -3.50
N VAL A 67 7.59 26.45 -2.47
CA VAL A 67 8.22 25.14 -2.53
C VAL A 67 7.15 24.10 -2.29
N TYR A 68 6.90 23.26 -3.30
CA TYR A 68 5.92 22.19 -3.27
C TYR A 68 6.55 20.87 -2.86
N PHE A 69 5.79 20.03 -2.15
CA PHE A 69 6.20 18.70 -1.73
C PHE A 69 5.00 17.75 -1.60
N PRO A 70 5.20 16.43 -1.75
CA PRO A 70 4.12 15.44 -1.58
C PRO A 70 3.52 15.50 -0.17
N ALA A 71 2.18 15.50 -0.09
CA ALA A 71 1.46 15.48 1.19
C ALA A 71 1.60 14.15 1.94
N ILE A 72 1.93 13.07 1.22
CA ILE A 72 2.15 11.73 1.75
C ILE A 72 3.55 11.27 1.31
N PRO A 73 4.37 10.72 2.20
CA PRO A 73 5.68 10.17 1.82
C PRO A 73 5.56 9.08 0.75
N ARG A 74 6.53 9.04 -0.17
CA ARG A 74 6.56 8.10 -1.30
C ARG A 74 6.37 6.65 -0.86
N ASP A 75 7.05 6.24 0.21
CA ASP A 75 6.98 4.87 0.72
C ASP A 75 5.63 4.48 1.29
N VAL A 76 4.91 5.45 1.87
CA VAL A 76 3.56 5.23 2.39
C VAL A 76 2.59 5.10 1.22
N ALA A 77 2.67 6.01 0.24
CA ALA A 77 1.86 5.96 -0.97
C ALA A 77 2.08 4.66 -1.76
N ARG A 78 3.35 4.27 -1.96
CA ARG A 78 3.73 3.03 -2.65
C ARG A 78 3.17 1.79 -1.96
N ARG A 79 3.36 1.66 -0.63
CA ARG A 79 2.85 0.51 0.13
C ARG A 79 1.32 0.45 0.09
N SER A 80 0.64 1.58 0.22
CA SER A 80 -0.81 1.63 0.15
C SER A 80 -1.34 1.24 -1.23
N ALA A 81 -0.70 1.72 -2.30
CA ALA A 81 -1.08 1.38 -3.67
C ALA A 81 -0.87 -0.10 -3.96
N LEU A 82 0.28 -0.65 -3.57
CA LEU A 82 0.56 -2.08 -3.74
C LEU A 82 -0.43 -2.93 -2.94
N ARG A 83 -0.67 -2.61 -1.67
CA ARG A 83 -1.64 -3.34 -0.84
C ARG A 83 -3.03 -3.36 -1.49
N HIS A 84 -3.49 -2.21 -1.98
CA HIS A 84 -4.79 -2.13 -2.65
C HIS A 84 -4.85 -2.98 -3.93
N LEU A 85 -3.77 -3.00 -4.72
CA LEU A 85 -3.67 -3.83 -5.92
C LEU A 85 -3.75 -5.33 -5.55
N VAL A 86 -2.99 -5.76 -4.54
CA VAL A 86 -3.00 -7.15 -4.06
C VAL A 86 -4.38 -7.55 -3.54
N GLU A 87 -5.02 -6.70 -2.74
CA GLU A 87 -6.38 -6.95 -2.22
C GLU A 87 -7.43 -7.03 -3.34
N THR A 88 -7.33 -6.17 -4.35
CA THR A 88 -8.38 -6.01 -5.38
C THR A 88 -8.29 -7.05 -6.49
N PHE A 89 -7.07 -7.41 -6.92
CA PHE A 89 -6.87 -8.25 -8.10
C PHE A 89 -6.33 -9.65 -7.77
N PHE A 90 -5.76 -9.82 -6.57
CA PHE A 90 -5.13 -11.08 -6.17
C PHE A 90 -5.72 -11.64 -4.88
N GLU A 91 -6.86 -11.11 -4.44
CA GLU A 91 -7.59 -11.57 -3.24
C GLU A 91 -6.72 -11.62 -1.97
N GLY A 92 -5.70 -10.76 -1.89
CA GLY A 92 -4.75 -10.77 -0.78
C GLY A 92 -3.59 -11.77 -0.90
N SER A 93 -3.55 -12.59 -1.97
CA SER A 93 -2.50 -13.59 -2.18
C SER A 93 -1.23 -12.99 -2.78
N VAL A 94 -0.19 -12.90 -1.94
CA VAL A 94 1.16 -12.51 -2.37
C VAL A 94 1.76 -13.56 -3.32
N GLU A 95 1.46 -14.84 -3.11
CA GLU A 95 1.92 -15.94 -3.96
C GLU A 95 1.43 -15.78 -5.39
N ASN A 96 0.15 -15.41 -5.58
CA ASN A 96 -0.43 -15.19 -6.90
C ASN A 96 0.17 -13.96 -7.60
N VAL A 97 0.51 -12.91 -6.84
CA VAL A 97 1.21 -11.74 -7.38
C VAL A 97 2.59 -12.14 -7.90
N VAL A 98 3.34 -12.93 -7.13
CA VAL A 98 4.64 -13.45 -7.55
C VAL A 98 4.48 -14.32 -8.79
N ALA A 99 3.55 -15.28 -8.79
CA ALA A 99 3.30 -16.14 -9.94
C ALA A 99 2.95 -15.35 -11.22
N ALA A 100 2.15 -14.28 -11.09
CA ALA A 100 1.81 -13.40 -12.20
C ALA A 100 3.00 -12.56 -12.70
N LEU A 101 3.84 -12.05 -11.79
CA LEU A 101 5.05 -11.30 -12.15
C LEU A 101 6.08 -12.17 -12.88
N LEU A 102 6.14 -13.46 -12.53
CA LEU A 102 7.01 -14.43 -13.19
C LEU A 102 6.41 -14.96 -14.51
N GLY A 103 5.24 -14.46 -14.93
CA GLY A 103 4.66 -14.73 -16.24
C GLY A 103 4.27 -16.19 -16.49
N GLY A 104 4.20 -17.04 -15.45
CA GLY A 104 4.12 -18.49 -15.62
C GLY A 104 5.42 -19.14 -16.12
N GLU A 105 6.47 -18.35 -16.40
CA GLU A 105 7.79 -18.78 -16.84
C GLU A 105 8.80 -18.75 -15.69
N VAL A 106 8.49 -19.45 -14.60
CA VAL A 106 9.45 -19.70 -13.51
C VAL A 106 10.76 -20.29 -14.06
N SER A 107 10.70 -20.94 -15.22
CA SER A 107 11.79 -21.52 -16.01
C SER A 107 12.79 -20.52 -16.61
N GLN A 108 12.47 -19.22 -16.72
CA GLN A 108 13.37 -18.19 -17.27
C GLN A 108 14.17 -17.45 -16.19
N ILE A 109 13.88 -17.71 -14.92
CA ILE A 109 14.59 -17.08 -13.79
C ILE A 109 15.87 -17.86 -13.53
N SER A 110 17.01 -17.18 -13.63
CA SER A 110 18.29 -17.79 -13.27
C SER A 110 18.31 -18.20 -11.79
N SER A 111 19.06 -19.24 -11.45
CA SER A 111 19.27 -19.67 -10.05
C SER A 111 19.76 -18.52 -9.18
N GLU A 112 20.62 -17.65 -9.72
CA GLU A 112 21.18 -16.50 -9.01
C GLU A 112 20.11 -15.44 -8.70
N GLU A 113 19.14 -15.28 -9.59
CA GLU A 113 18.05 -14.31 -9.43
C GLU A 113 17.00 -14.82 -8.45
N LEU A 114 16.69 -16.12 -8.49
CA LEU A 114 15.91 -16.82 -7.46
C LEU A 114 16.55 -16.70 -6.07
N ASP A 115 17.86 -16.91 -5.95
CA ASP A 115 18.59 -16.75 -4.69
C ASP A 115 18.55 -15.31 -4.17
N ARG A 116 18.69 -14.32 -5.06
CA ARG A 116 18.55 -12.91 -4.68
C ARG A 116 17.14 -12.61 -4.17
N LEU A 117 16.10 -13.10 -4.84
CA LEU A 117 14.70 -12.95 -4.42
C LEU A 117 14.44 -13.63 -3.07
N ALA A 118 14.96 -14.85 -2.86
CA ALA A 118 14.84 -15.58 -1.61
C ALA A 118 15.48 -14.84 -0.43
N ARG A 119 16.58 -14.11 -0.67
CA ARG A 119 17.24 -13.27 0.35
C ARG A 119 16.45 -12.01 0.71
N LEU A 120 15.54 -11.55 -0.16
CA LEU A 120 14.67 -10.40 0.13
C LEU A 120 13.49 -10.77 1.04
N ILE A 121 13.17 -12.06 1.15
CA ILE A 121 12.19 -12.56 2.11
C ILE A 121 12.88 -12.62 3.47
N PRO A 122 12.51 -11.78 4.46
CA PRO A 122 13.01 -11.93 5.81
C PRO A 122 12.71 -13.36 6.26
N LYS A 123 13.64 -14.03 6.95
CA LYS A 123 13.37 -15.32 7.62
C LYS A 123 12.39 -15.09 8.78
N ALA A 124 11.16 -14.74 8.48
CA ALA A 124 10.07 -14.53 9.40
C ALA A 124 8.99 -15.54 9.03
N GLY A 125 8.98 -16.70 9.72
CA GLY A 125 7.84 -17.61 9.65
C GLY A 125 8.08 -19.11 9.42
N LEU A 126 9.26 -19.67 9.68
CA LEU A 126 9.38 -21.14 9.88
C LEU A 126 8.79 -21.61 11.23
N SER A 127 7.66 -21.02 11.64
CA SER A 127 6.83 -21.52 12.72
C SER A 127 5.47 -21.90 12.15
N GLN A 128 5.41 -23.18 11.77
CA GLN A 128 4.24 -24.05 11.69
C GLN A 128 3.02 -23.56 10.90
N LYS A 129 2.93 -24.03 9.66
CA LYS A 129 1.64 -24.42 9.07
C LYS A 129 1.82 -25.68 8.24
N GLY A 130 1.91 -26.81 8.94
CA GLY A 130 2.01 -28.14 8.36
C GLY A 130 1.50 -29.19 9.34
N ALA A 131 0.21 -29.51 9.27
CA ALA A 131 -0.33 -30.82 9.63
C ALA A 131 -1.67 -31.04 8.87
N PRO A 132 -1.79 -32.10 8.04
CA PRO A 132 -2.98 -32.42 7.25
C PRO A 132 -4.08 -33.12 8.10
N PRO A 133 -5.29 -33.35 7.54
CA PRO A 133 -6.47 -33.76 8.31
C PRO A 133 -6.52 -35.27 8.52
N ASN A 134 -6.97 -35.74 9.69
CA ASN A 134 -7.73 -37.00 9.74
C ASN A 134 -8.68 -37.09 10.94
N SER A 135 -9.82 -37.71 10.62
CA SER A 135 -11.03 -38.01 11.35
C SER A 135 -10.88 -39.07 12.44
N SER A 136 -11.88 -39.06 13.34
CA SER A 136 -12.43 -40.19 14.10
C SER A 136 -11.87 -40.43 15.51
N ASN A 137 -12.62 -40.04 16.54
CA ASN A 137 -13.19 -41.05 17.43
C ASN A 137 -14.46 -40.57 18.16
N LYS A 138 -15.41 -41.50 18.33
CA LYS A 138 -16.72 -41.41 18.98
C LYS A 138 -16.59 -41.15 20.49
N GLY A 139 -17.67 -40.63 21.10
CA GLY A 139 -17.78 -40.22 22.51
C GLY A 139 -17.60 -41.33 23.57
N PRO A 140 -17.95 -41.04 24.84
CA PRO A 140 -19.36 -41.18 25.20
C PRO A 140 -19.95 -40.03 26.03
N LYS A 141 -21.28 -40.06 26.13
CA LYS A 141 -22.18 -39.30 27.02
C LYS A 141 -21.67 -39.35 28.48
N ILE A 142 -22.08 -38.46 29.38
CA ILE A 142 -23.08 -38.78 30.44
C ILE A 142 -23.32 -37.51 31.32
N ASP A 143 -24.60 -37.24 31.55
CA ASP A 143 -25.36 -36.64 32.67
C ASP A 143 -25.14 -35.23 33.25
N VAL A 144 -26.15 -34.42 32.94
CA VAL A 144 -26.94 -33.51 33.80
C VAL A 144 -26.83 -33.77 35.31
N LYS A 145 -26.47 -32.73 36.06
CA LYS A 145 -27.04 -32.50 37.40
C LYS A 145 -27.20 -31.01 37.72
N LYS A 146 -28.47 -30.58 37.72
CA LYS A 146 -28.96 -29.41 38.46
C LYS A 146 -28.58 -29.58 39.94
N LYS A 147 -28.16 -28.50 40.59
CA LYS A 147 -28.49 -28.28 41.99
C LYS A 147 -28.53 -26.79 42.32
N ASP A 148 -29.74 -26.33 42.60
CA ASP A 148 -30.04 -25.13 43.35
C ASP A 148 -29.18 -25.03 44.61
N LEU A 149 -28.87 -23.81 45.07
CA LEU A 149 -29.14 -23.39 46.45
C LEU A 149 -28.89 -21.87 46.65
N ARG A 150 -30.01 -21.16 46.81
CA ARG A 150 -30.32 -20.13 47.83
C ARG A 150 -29.54 -18.80 47.88
N LYS A 151 -30.34 -17.74 47.70
CA LYS A 151 -30.26 -16.42 48.33
C LYS A 151 -30.23 -16.51 49.87
N ASN A 152 -29.52 -15.57 50.52
CA ASN A 152 -29.92 -14.74 51.70
C ASN A 152 -28.65 -14.18 52.37
N GLU A 153 -28.40 -12.87 52.36
CA GLU A 153 -28.78 -11.81 53.32
C GLU A 153 -27.70 -11.50 54.39
N ARG A 154 -27.59 -10.19 54.71
CA ARG A 154 -26.81 -9.51 55.79
C ARG A 154 -25.35 -9.23 55.41
N THR A 155 -24.91 -7.98 55.29
CA THR A 155 -25.05 -6.85 56.24
C THR A 155 -25.11 -5.53 55.48
#